data_AF-A0A0G1YN79-F1
#
_entry.id   AF-A0A0G1YN79-F1
#
_cell.length_a   1.000
_cell.length_b   1.000
_cell.length_c   1.000
_cell.angle_alpha   90.00
_cell.angle_beta   90.00
_cell.angle_gamma   90.00
#
_symmetry.space_group_name_H-M   'P 1'
#
loop_
_entity.id
_entity.type
_entity.pdbx_description
1 polymer ?
#
loop_
_entity_poly.entity_id
_entity_poly.type
_entity_poly.pdbx_seq_one_letter_code
_entity_poly.pdbx_strand_id
1 'polypeptide(L)'
;MKLDAHKFALASALTSALFMILLSLGGGVGMYRNAMTQMQSMHMWYAPTFGGTITGLIEAAVVTYIFVWVAVSIYNALVVKK
;
A
#
# COMPACT_ATOMS: atom_id res chain seq x y z
N MET A 1 -12.60 -17.78 12.87
CA MET A 1 -11.13 -17.96 12.93
C MET A 1 -10.52 -16.62 13.30
N LYS A 2 -9.66 -16.56 14.33
CA LYS A 2 -8.99 -15.30 14.71
C LYS A 2 -7.81 -15.06 13.76
N LEU A 3 -7.83 -13.93 13.07
CA LEU A 3 -6.76 -13.52 12.15
C LEU A 3 -5.64 -12.83 12.91
N ASP A 4 -4.41 -13.00 12.45
CA ASP A 4 -3.25 -12.29 12.97
C ASP A 4 -3.12 -10.92 12.26
N ALA A 5 -3.55 -9.85 12.93
CA ALA A 5 -3.62 -8.51 12.35
C ALA A 5 -2.25 -8.00 11.86
N HIS A 6 -1.16 -8.33 12.57
CA HIS A 6 0.18 -7.88 12.18
C HIS A 6 0.67 -8.60 10.92
N LYS A 7 0.41 -9.91 10.79
CA LYS A 7 0.79 -10.67 9.58
C LYS A 7 0.05 -10.18 8.35
N PHE A 8 -1.26 -9.94 8.46
CA PHE A 8 -2.06 -9.39 7.36
C PHE A 8 -1.61 -7.98 6.99
N ALA A 9 -1.42 -7.10 7.98
CA ALA A 9 -0.96 -5.74 7.74
C ALA A 9 0.41 -5.69 7.05
N LEU A 10 1.36 -6.53 7.49
CA LEU A 10 2.69 -6.61 6.89
C LEU A 10 2.62 -7.16 5.45
N ALA A 11 1.86 -8.23 5.22
CA ALA A 11 1.67 -8.78 3.88
C ALA A 11 1.06 -7.76 2.90
N SER A 12 0.04 -7.02 3.35
CA SER A 12 -0.57 -5.96 2.54
C SER A 12 0.36 -4.77 2.31
N ALA A 13 1.15 -4.37 3.31
CA ALA A 13 2.14 -3.31 3.17
C ALA A 13 3.22 -3.66 2.13
N LEU A 14 3.75 -4.89 2.17
CA LEU A 14 4.72 -5.38 1.18
C LEU A 14 4.10 -5.46 -0.21
N THR A 15 2.86 -5.94 -0.31
CA THR A 15 2.13 -6.01 -1.58
C THR A 15 1.94 -4.61 -2.17
N SER A 16 1.52 -3.64 -1.35
CA SER A 16 1.37 -2.23 -1.75
C SER A 16 2.69 -1.65 -2.25
N ALA A 17 3.79 -1.84 -1.51
CA ALA A 17 5.12 -1.42 -1.92
C ALA A 17 5.59 -2.05 -3.25
N LEU A 18 5.30 -3.33 -3.46
CA LEU A 18 5.61 -4.02 -4.71
C LEU A 18 4.86 -3.39 -5.90
N PHE A 19 3.57 -3.13 -5.75
CA PHE A 19 2.77 -2.47 -6.80
C PHE A 19 3.21 -1.04 -7.06
N MET A 20 3.57 -0.29 -6.01
CA MET A 20 4.15 1.06 -6.16
C MET A 20 5.36 1.01 -7.10
N ILE A 21 6.28 0.06 -6.91
CA ILE A 21 7.46 -0.10 -7.78
C ILE A 21 7.05 -0.50 -9.20
N LEU A 22 6.21 -1.52 -9.35
CA LEU A 22 5.81 -2.03 -10.66
C LEU A 22 5.11 -0.96 -11.51
N LEU A 23 4.21 -0.19 -10.92
CA LEU A 23 3.49 0.88 -11.61
C LEU A 23 4.41 2.07 -11.90
N SER A 24 5.37 2.38 -11.02
CA SER A 24 6.39 3.40 -11.27
C SER A 24 7.29 3.03 -12.46
N LEU A 25 7.78 1.79 -12.49
CA LEU A 25 8.64 1.32 -13.58
C LEU A 25 7.88 1.21 -14.89
N GLY A 26 6.68 0.62 -14.86
CA GLY A 26 5.79 0.54 -16.01
C GLY A 26 5.47 1.92 -16.59
N GLY A 27 5.07 2.87 -15.72
CA GLY A 27 4.79 4.26 -16.09
C GLY A 27 5.97 4.95 -16.75
N GLY A 28 7.19 4.71 -16.25
CA GLY A 28 8.42 5.27 -16.78
C GLY A 28 8.73 4.83 -18.21
N VAL A 29 8.37 3.60 -18.59
CA VAL A 29 8.52 3.07 -19.97
C VAL A 29 7.29 3.32 -20.85
N GLY A 30 6.30 4.08 -20.36
CA GLY A 30 5.10 4.45 -21.09
C GLY A 30 3.92 3.47 -20.95
N MET A 31 4.08 2.35 -20.24
CA MET A 31 3.00 1.44 -19.86
C MET A 31 2.30 1.96 -18.60
N TYR A 32 1.00 1.78 -18.41
CA TYR A 32 0.31 2.21 -17.17
C TYR A 32 0.49 3.69 -16.78
N ARG A 33 0.74 4.60 -17.74
CA ARG A 33 0.88 6.06 -17.48
C ARG A 33 -0.27 6.62 -16.64
N ASN A 34 -1.50 6.21 -16.93
CA ASN A 34 -2.69 6.62 -16.16
C ASN A 34 -2.65 6.15 -14.69
N ALA A 35 -2.06 4.98 -14.41
CA ALA A 35 -1.90 4.50 -13.05
C ALA A 35 -0.82 5.30 -12.31
N MET A 36 0.30 5.61 -12.98
CA MET A 36 1.34 6.50 -12.43
C MET A 36 0.80 7.90 -12.14
N THR A 37 -0.01 8.49 -13.03
CA THR A 37 -0.67 9.79 -12.79
C THR A 37 -1.61 9.72 -11.59
N GLN A 38 -2.37 8.62 -11.43
CA GLN A 38 -3.20 8.43 -10.24
C GLN A 38 -2.37 8.29 -8.97
N MET A 39 -1.24 7.60 -9.01
CA MET A 39 -0.33 7.52 -7.86
C MET A 39 0.16 8.91 -7.44
N GLN A 40 0.48 9.80 -8.39
CA GLN A 40 0.86 11.19 -8.08
C GLN A 40 -0.27 11.99 -7.43
N SER A 41 -1.53 11.66 -7.72
CA SER A 41 -2.69 12.31 -7.07
C SER A 41 -3.04 11.72 -5.70
N MET A 42 -2.79 10.43 -5.49
CA MET A 42 -3.23 9.70 -4.29
C MET A 42 -2.17 9.60 -3.20
N HIS A 43 -0.89 9.72 -3.57
CA HIS A 43 0.22 9.64 -2.64
C HIS A 43 0.88 11.01 -2.53
N MET A 44 0.81 11.60 -1.33
CA MET A 44 1.27 12.96 -1.06
C MET A 44 2.76 13.13 -1.33
N TRP A 45 3.56 12.08 -1.10
CA TRP A 45 5.01 12.12 -1.23
C TRP A 45 5.53 11.37 -2.44
N TYR A 46 4.65 10.92 -3.35
CA TYR A 46 5.08 10.24 -4.56
C TYR A 46 5.38 11.21 -5.70
N ALA A 47 6.54 11.02 -6.32
CA ALA A 47 6.89 11.60 -7.61
C ALA A 47 7.69 10.57 -8.43
N PRO A 48 7.63 10.60 -9.77
CA PRO A 48 8.35 9.67 -10.66
C PRO A 48 9.84 10.03 -10.75
N THR A 49 10.47 10.17 -9.60
CA THR A 49 11.91 10.38 -9.40
C THR A 49 12.36 9.36 -8.36
N PHE A 50 13.65 9.03 -8.32
CA PHE A 50 14.16 8.02 -7.38
C PHE A 50 13.77 8.33 -5.92
N GLY A 51 13.96 9.58 -5.48
CA GLY A 51 13.60 10.01 -4.13
C GLY A 51 12.09 9.98 -3.88
N GLY A 52 11.29 10.51 -4.82
CA GLY A 52 9.83 10.55 -4.71
C GLY A 52 9.19 9.17 -4.70
N THR A 53 9.72 8.22 -5.47
CA THR A 53 9.25 6.83 -5.48
C THR A 53 9.51 6.16 -4.13
N ILE A 54 10.67 6.39 -3.52
CA ILE A 54 11.01 5.81 -2.20
C ILE A 54 10.09 6.39 -1.12
N THR A 55 9.90 7.71 -1.09
CA THR A 55 9.04 8.35 -0.08
C THR A 55 7.57 7.95 -0.26
N GLY A 56 7.06 7.89 -1.49
CA GLY A 56 5.72 7.39 -1.79
C GLY A 56 5.55 5.90 -1.46
N LEU A 57 6.58 5.09 -1.63
CA LEU A 57 6.56 3.66 -1.23
C LEU A 57 6.41 3.52 0.28
N ILE A 58 7.18 4.28 1.05
CA ILE A 58 7.10 4.28 2.52
C ILE A 58 5.71 4.75 2.98
N GLU A 59 5.20 5.83 2.38
CA GLU A 59 3.84 6.33 2.61
C GLU A 59 2.80 5.24 2.42
N ALA A 60 2.76 4.65 1.22
CA ALA A 60 1.79 3.64 0.83
C ALA A 60 1.87 2.42 1.76
N ALA A 61 3.08 1.96 2.09
CA ALA A 61 3.29 0.82 2.98
C ALA A 61 2.77 1.09 4.40
N VAL A 62 3.10 2.24 4.99
CA VAL A 62 2.68 2.61 6.35
C VAL A 62 1.18 2.80 6.43
N VAL A 63 0.60 3.54 5.48
CA VAL A 63 -0.85 3.76 5.43
C VAL A 63 -1.58 2.44 5.26
N THR A 64 -1.16 1.59 4.31
CA THR A 64 -1.77 0.28 4.07
C THR A 64 -1.67 -0.61 5.31
N TYR A 65 -0.51 -0.63 5.99
CA TYR A 65 -0.33 -1.39 7.21
C TYR A 65 -1.36 -1.00 8.27
N ILE A 66 -1.50 0.29 8.55
CA ILE A 66 -2.41 0.79 9.57
C ILE A 66 -3.86 0.44 9.21
N PHE A 67 -4.27 0.71 7.96
CA PHE A 67 -5.63 0.43 7.51
C PHE A 67 -5.99 -1.06 7.63
N VAL A 68 -5.11 -1.95 7.17
CA VAL A 68 -5.36 -3.39 7.23
C VAL A 68 -5.32 -3.91 8.66
N TRP A 69 -4.38 -3.42 9.48
CA TRP A 69 -4.32 -3.78 10.89
C TRP A 69 -5.63 -3.40 11.62
N VAL A 70 -6.14 -2.20 11.39
CA VAL A 70 -7.43 -1.73 11.97
C VAL A 70 -8.57 -2.60 11.45
N ALA A 71 -8.65 -2.83 10.14
CA ALA A 71 -9.72 -3.62 9.52
C ALA A 71 -9.76 -5.06 10.06
N VAL A 72 -8.60 -5.72 10.19
CA VAL A 72 -8.51 -7.07 10.74
C VAL A 72 -8.84 -7.08 12.24
N SER A 73 -8.45 -6.05 12.98
CA SER A 73 -8.79 -5.92 14.40
C SER A 73 -10.31 -5.77 14.60
N ILE A 74 -10.97 -4.96 13.78
CA ILE A 74 -12.44 -4.83 13.77
C ILE A 74 -13.10 -6.15 13.37
N TYR A 75 -12.62 -6.80 12.32
CA TYR A 75 -13.11 -8.13 11.91
C TYR A 75 -13.04 -9.14 13.06
N ASN A 76 -11.90 -9.20 13.74
CA ASN A 76 -11.71 -10.07 14.89
C ASN A 76 -12.69 -9.72 16.03
N ALA A 77 -12.94 -8.43 16.29
CA ALA A 77 -13.86 -8.01 17.34
C ALA A 77 -15.33 -8.33 17.04
N LEU A 78 -15.74 -8.28 15.76
CA LEU A 78 -17.13 -8.47 15.35
C LEU A 78 -17.48 -9.92 15.04
N VAL A 79 -16.55 -10.67 14.42
CA VAL A 79 -16.85 -11.98 13.82
C VAL A 79 -16.31 -13.14 14.66
N VAL A 80 -15.23 -12.93 15.42
CA VAL A 80 -14.76 -13.94 16.36
C VAL A 80 -15.60 -13.78 17.63
N LYS A 81 -16.64 -14.62 17.76
CA LYS A 81 -17.46 -14.70 18.98
C LYS A 81 -16.53 -14.78 20.20
N LYS A 82 -16.77 -13.90 21.19
CA LYS A 82 -16.22 -14.06 22.54
C LYS A 82 -16.62 -15.40 23.12
#